data_AF-A0A3G3MFR8-F1
#
_entry.id   AF-A0A3G3MFR8-F1
#
_cell.length_a   1.000
_cell.length_b   1.000
_cell.length_c   1.000
_cell.angle_alpha   90.00
_cell.angle_beta   90.00
_cell.angle_gamma   90.00
#
_symmetry.space_group_name_H-M   'P 1'
#
loop_
_entity.id
_entity.type
_entity.pdbx_description
1 polymer ?
#
loop_
_entity_poly.entity_id
_entity_poly.type
_entity_poly.pdbx_seq_one_letter_code
_entity_poly.pdbx_strand_id
1 'polypeptide(L)' 'MNKSLRNQWIYGFTYGAENWNGRLAMLSFLLIFFFELLTSQPIVLLLDFLSI' A
#
# COMPACT_ATOMS: atom_id res chain seq x y z
N MET A 1 23.02 1.26 14.53
CA MET A 1 22.32 0.75 13.33
C MET A 1 22.92 1.43 12.11
N ASN A 2 23.58 0.66 11.23
CA ASN A 2 24.37 1.20 10.12
C ASN A 2 23.43 1.81 9.06
N LYS A 3 23.50 3.13 8.82
CA LYS A 3 22.54 3.88 7.99
C LYS A 3 22.58 3.49 6.50
N SER A 4 23.63 2.81 6.04
CA SER A 4 23.90 2.50 4.63
C SER A 4 22.92 1.51 3.99
N LEU A 5 22.21 0.70 4.78
CA LEU A 5 21.29 -0.33 4.27
C LEU A 5 19.86 0.19 4.01
N ARG A 6 19.52 1.41 4.46
CA ARG A 6 18.13 1.93 4.37
C ARG A 6 17.65 2.23 2.95
N ASN A 7 18.57 2.46 2.02
CA ASN A 7 18.27 2.80 0.63
C ASN A 7 18.76 1.73 -0.36
N GLN A 8 19.13 0.56 0.16
CA GLN A 8 19.44 -0.58 -0.69
C GLN A 8 18.13 -1.30 -0.98
N TRP A 9 17.91 -1.58 -2.27
CA TRP A 9 16.75 -2.35 -2.72
C TRP A 9 16.98 -3.83 -2.39
N ILE A 10 16.72 -4.19 -1.14
CA ILE A 10 16.90 -5.54 -0.62
C ILE A 10 15.52 -6.16 -0.50
N TYR A 11 15.31 -7.25 -1.25
CA TYR A 11 14.11 -8.06 -1.13
C TYR A 11 14.12 -8.84 0.19
N GLY A 12 12.99 -8.85 0.89
CA GLY A 12 12.81 -9.52 2.17
C GLY A 12 12.19 -8.60 3.23
N PHE A 13 11.94 -9.14 4.42
CA PHE A 13 11.39 -8.40 5.57
C PHE A 13 12.47 -7.54 6.24
N THR A 14 12.98 -6.56 5.49
CA THR A 14 13.93 -5.57 6.00
C THR A 14 13.19 -4.36 6.56
N TYR A 15 13.83 -3.63 7.46
CA TYR A 15 13.27 -2.38 8.01
C TYR A 15 12.94 -1.34 6.93
N GLY A 16 13.72 -1.32 5.83
CA GLY A 16 13.45 -0.46 4.68
C GLY A 16 12.19 -0.86 3.93
N ALA A 17 12.01 -2.16 3.67
CA ALA A 17 10.83 -2.70 3.02
C ALA A 17 9.57 -2.51 3.87
N GLU A 18 9.63 -2.74 5.18
CA GLU A 18 8.50 -2.52 6.09
C GLU A 18 8.03 -1.06 6.07
N ASN A 19 8.97 -0.10 6.16
CA ASN A 19 8.64 1.32 6.17
C ASN A 19 8.05 1.81 4.83
N TRP A 20 8.55 1.28 3.69
CA TRP A 20 7.98 1.58 2.37
C TRP A 20 6.59 0.94 2.19
N ASN A 21 6.43 -0.32 2.57
CA ASN A 21 5.13 -1.01 2.51
C ASN A 21 4.10 -0.32 3.41
N GLY A 22 4.48 0.12 4.61
CA GLY A 22 3.59 0.87 5.50
C GLY A 22 3.13 2.20 4.89
N ARG A 23 4.02 2.97 4.26
CA ARG A 23 3.64 4.22 3.58
C ARG A 23 2.72 3.98 2.39
N LEU A 24 3.01 2.98 1.58
CA LEU A 24 2.16 2.60 0.45
C LEU A 24 0.78 2.16 0.93
N ALA A 25 0.69 1.37 1.99
CA ALA A 25 -0.59 0.95 2.56
C ALA A 25 -1.43 2.14 3.06
N MET A 26 -0.84 3.12 3.73
CA MET A 26 -1.55 4.34 4.17
C MET A 26 -2.07 5.15 2.98
N LEU A 27 -1.29 5.28 1.91
CA LEU A 27 -1.73 5.97 0.68
C LEU A 27 -2.85 5.20 -0.02
N SER A 28 -2.71 3.88 -0.18
CA SER A 28 -3.74 3.03 -0.77
C SER A 28 -5.05 3.11 0.00
N PHE A 29 -5.00 3.11 1.33
CA PHE A 29 -6.19 3.25 2.16
C PHE A 29 -6.92 4.57 1.90
N LEU A 30 -6.21 5.69 1.77
CA LEU A 30 -6.82 6.97 1.44
C LEU A 30 -7.42 6.98 0.03
N LEU A 31 -6.66 6.47 -0.95
CA LEU A 31 -7.09 6.40 -2.35
C LEU A 31 -8.35 5.55 -2.53
N ILE A 32 -8.48 4.47 -1.78
CA ILE A 32 -9.64 3.59 -1.72
C ILE A 32 -10.91 4.41 -1.42
N PHE A 33 -10.93 5.21 -0.34
CA PHE A 33 -12.10 6.04 -0.05
C PHE A 33 -12.35 7.11 -1.10
N PHE A 34 -11.29 7.67 -1.69
CA PHE A 34 -11.44 8.65 -2.75
C PHE A 34 -12.14 8.03 -3.98
N PHE A 35 -11.78 6.81 -4.35
CA PHE A 35 -12.45 6.05 -5.41
C PHE A 35 -13.90 5.71 -5.07
N GLU A 36 -14.16 5.30 -3.83
CA GLU A 36 -15.52 5.03 -3.35
C GLU A 36 -16.42 6.27 -3.46
N LEU A 37 -15.91 7.45 -3.10
CA LEU A 37 -16.64 8.71 -3.23
C LEU A 37 -16.93 9.10 -4.68
N LEU A 38 -15.96 8.91 -5.59
CA LEU A 38 -16.16 9.25 -7.01
C LEU A 38 -17.11 8.28 -7.72
N THR A 39 -17.05 7.00 -7.38
CA THR A 39 -17.80 5.94 -8.08
C THR A 39 -19.17 5.70 -7.43
N SER A 40 -19.35 6.13 -6.17
CA SER A 40 -20.53 5.81 -5.34
C SER A 40 -20.81 4.30 -5.22
N GLN A 41 -19.78 3.48 -5.43
CA GLN A 41 -19.83 2.02 -5.31
C GLN A 41 -19.04 1.59 -4.08
N PRO A 42 -19.56 0.65 -3.28
CA PRO A 42 -18.88 0.19 -2.09
C PRO A 42 -17.57 -0.49 -2.46
N ILE A 43 -16.52 -0.24 -1.67
CA ILE A 43 -15.17 -0.72 -2.02
C ILE A 43 -15.05 -2.24 -2.05
N VAL A 44 -15.93 -2.95 -1.34
CA VAL A 44 -15.99 -4.41 -1.33
C VAL A 44 -16.23 -4.96 -2.74
N LEU A 45 -17.04 -4.27 -3.55
CA LEU A 45 -17.31 -4.67 -4.93
C LEU A 45 -16.08 -4.46 -5.83
N LEU A 46 -15.29 -3.40 -5.57
CA LEU A 46 -14.03 -3.17 -6.26
C LEU A 46 -12.97 -4.23 -5.88
N LEU A 47 -12.96 -4.66 -4.63
CA LEU A 47 -12.06 -5.72 -4.15
C LEU A 47 -12.44 -7.09 -4.75
N ASP A 48 -13.74 -7.36 -4.88
CA ASP A 48 -14.28 -8.58 -5.48
C ASP A 48 -14.00 -8.65 -6.98
N PHE A 49 -14.09 -7.51 -7.69
CA PHE A 49 -13.67 -7.40 -9.10
C PHE A 49 -12.18 -7.70 -9.32
N LEU A 50 -11.33 -7.44 -8.33
CA LEU A 50 -9.91 -7.75 -8.42
C LEU A 50 -9.62 -9.24 -8.15
N SER A 51 -10.62 -9.98 -7.66
CA SER A 51 -10.52 -11.41 -7.32
C SER A 51 -10.97 -12.36 -8.45
N ILE A 52 -11.38 -11.83 -9.62
CA ILE A 52 -11.72 -12.60 -10.83
C ILE A 52 -10.60 -12.47 -11.87
#